data_AF-A0A6J2UUH1-F1
#
_entry.id   AF-A0A6J2UUH1-F1
#
_cell.length_a   1.000
_cell.length_b   1.000
_cell.length_c   1.000
_cell.angle_alpha   90.00
_cell.angle_beta   90.00
_cell.angle_gamma   90.00
#
_symmetry.space_group_name_H-M   'P 1'
#
loop_
_entity.id
_entity.type
_entity.pdbx_description
1 polymer ?
#
loop_
_entity_poly.entity_id
_entity_poly.type
_entity_poly.pdbx_seq_one_letter_code
_entity_poly.pdbx_strand_id
1 'polypeptide(L)'
;MNLQAENVAATMTTSRSCTIEIQNHNETYWLTNPKWHMISGQIHYPPQPTIQSTKTGMCTFTKTEMGLRGAVGVLTYELSRVEDEKCEKQVAIMFSIPFDYNLYVNEMAVGVFNNDRVCNELLYKQMYEDQENKNFKRTKAKESGLNLKADIVNVRATMSSGGKALIKMEIY
;
A
#
# COMPACT_ATOMS: atom_id res chain seq x y z
N MET A 1 -1.42 23.32 7.35
CA MET A 1 -2.30 22.31 7.97
C MET A 1 -1.69 20.95 7.72
N ASN A 2 -1.28 20.21 8.75
CA ASN A 2 -0.91 18.80 8.57
C ASN A 2 -2.17 18.04 8.19
N LEU A 3 -2.26 17.65 6.92
CA LEU A 3 -3.38 16.89 6.41
C LEU A 3 -3.23 15.44 6.91
N GLN A 4 -3.96 15.11 7.98
CA GLN A 4 -4.02 13.74 8.49
C GLN A 4 -4.75 12.83 7.49
N ALA A 5 -4.31 11.59 7.34
CA ALA A 5 -4.88 10.67 6.36
C ALA A 5 -6.37 10.38 6.59
N GLU A 6 -6.85 10.47 7.84
CA GLU A 6 -8.27 10.39 8.19
C GLU A 6 -9.09 11.51 7.55
N ASN A 7 -8.56 12.74 7.54
CA ASN A 7 -9.24 13.88 6.93
C ASN A 7 -9.35 13.70 5.41
N VAL A 8 -8.31 13.18 4.76
CA VAL A 8 -8.33 12.85 3.33
C VAL A 8 -9.32 11.75 3.04
N ALA A 9 -9.30 10.66 3.81
CA ALA A 9 -10.24 9.57 3.64
C ALA A 9 -11.70 10.03 3.84
N ALA A 10 -11.95 10.94 4.79
CA ALA A 10 -13.27 11.47 5.07
C ALA A 10 -13.83 12.35 3.92
N THR A 11 -12.97 13.14 3.26
CA THR A 11 -13.38 14.03 2.16
C THR A 11 -13.65 13.29 0.84
N MET A 12 -13.26 12.02 0.72
CA MET A 12 -13.55 11.23 -0.48
C MET A 12 -15.04 11.13 -0.74
N THR A 13 -15.49 11.55 -1.92
CA THR A 13 -16.91 11.47 -2.32
C THR A 13 -17.28 10.10 -2.86
N THR A 14 -16.29 9.34 -3.35
CA THR A 14 -16.52 7.99 -3.88
C THR A 14 -16.87 7.01 -2.77
N SER A 15 -17.69 6.00 -3.09
CA SER A 15 -18.09 4.97 -2.12
C SER A 15 -16.99 3.95 -1.81
N ARG A 16 -15.97 3.84 -2.67
CA ARG A 16 -14.85 2.91 -2.52
C ARG A 16 -13.53 3.63 -2.78
N SER A 17 -12.71 3.73 -1.74
CA SER A 17 -11.37 4.33 -1.81
C SER A 17 -10.40 3.65 -0.86
N CYS A 18 -9.11 3.82 -1.13
CA CYS A 18 -8.02 3.42 -0.28
C CYS A 18 -7.04 4.58 -0.16
N THR A 19 -7.02 5.23 1.00
CA THR A 19 -5.95 6.17 1.37
C THR A 19 -4.84 5.38 2.03
N ILE A 20 -3.59 5.60 1.63
CA ILE A 20 -2.43 4.94 2.21
C ILE A 20 -1.52 6.01 2.80
N GLU A 21 -1.27 5.94 4.10
CA GLU A 21 -0.28 6.73 4.82
C GLU A 21 0.94 5.85 5.09
N ILE A 22 2.13 6.36 4.76
CA ILE A 22 3.40 5.66 4.95
C ILE A 22 4.32 6.55 5.78
N GLN A 23 4.67 6.09 6.98
CA GLN A 23 5.65 6.73 7.84
C GLN A 23 6.97 5.99 7.72
N ASN A 24 8.00 6.68 7.23
CA ASN A 24 9.34 6.12 7.13
C ASN A 24 10.16 6.49 8.37
N HIS A 25 10.34 5.55 9.29
CA HIS A 25 11.22 5.70 10.45
C HIS A 25 12.63 5.16 10.20
N ASN A 26 12.88 4.61 9.01
CA ASN A 26 14.18 4.06 8.66
C ASN A 26 15.16 5.16 8.25
N GLU A 27 16.35 5.17 8.85
CA GLU A 27 17.42 6.15 8.58
C GLU A 27 18.36 5.73 7.44
N THR A 28 18.34 4.45 7.06
CA THR A 28 19.20 3.85 6.03
C THR A 28 18.61 3.97 4.63
N TYR A 29 17.29 3.98 4.50
CA TYR A 29 16.57 3.90 3.23
C TYR A 29 15.54 5.02 3.09
N TRP A 30 15.54 5.64 1.92
CA TRP A 30 14.40 6.42 1.43
C TRP A 30 13.49 5.53 0.59
N LEU A 31 12.20 5.81 0.63
CA LEU A 31 11.26 5.25 -0.34
C LEU A 31 11.28 6.13 -1.58
N THR A 32 11.63 5.57 -2.73
CA THR A 32 11.73 6.29 -3.99
C THR A 32 11.02 5.55 -5.12
N ASN A 33 10.89 6.20 -6.28
CA ASN A 33 10.39 5.59 -7.51
C ASN A 33 9.06 4.83 -7.34
N PRO A 34 7.99 5.47 -6.84
CA PRO A 34 6.71 4.81 -6.69
C PRO A 34 6.17 4.32 -8.04
N LYS A 35 5.73 3.06 -8.07
CA LYS A 35 5.00 2.48 -9.20
C LYS A 35 3.71 1.88 -8.68
N TRP A 36 2.63 2.01 -9.44
CA TRP A 36 1.34 1.41 -9.07
C TRP A 36 0.72 0.71 -10.26
N HIS A 37 -0.02 -0.35 -9.96
CA HIS A 37 -0.82 -1.06 -10.94
C HIS A 37 -2.24 -1.26 -10.39
N MET A 38 -3.22 -0.75 -11.13
CA MET A 38 -4.64 -0.84 -10.77
C MET A 38 -5.29 -2.00 -11.50
N ILE A 39 -5.81 -2.97 -10.74
CA ILE A 39 -6.69 -4.03 -11.27
C ILE A 39 -8.10 -3.46 -11.47
N SER A 40 -8.53 -2.59 -10.57
CA SER A 40 -9.81 -1.90 -10.64
C SER A 40 -9.71 -0.52 -9.99
N GLY A 41 -10.31 0.47 -10.65
CA GLY A 41 -10.30 1.84 -10.17
C GLY A 41 -9.19 2.65 -10.80
N GLN A 42 -8.83 3.75 -10.14
CA GLN A 42 -7.86 4.72 -10.61
C GLN A 42 -7.14 5.37 -9.43
N ILE A 43 -6.06 6.07 -9.75
CA ILE A 43 -5.35 6.92 -8.80
C ILE A 43 -6.07 8.26 -8.68
N HIS A 44 -6.22 8.75 -7.45
CA HIS A 44 -6.82 10.07 -7.17
C HIS A 44 -5.76 11.05 -6.67
N TYR A 45 -5.06 10.69 -5.59
CA TYR A 45 -3.87 11.41 -5.14
C TYR A 45 -2.64 10.53 -5.36
N PRO A 46 -1.65 10.98 -6.16
CA PRO A 46 -0.52 10.14 -6.49
C PRO A 46 0.43 9.95 -5.30
N PRO A 47 1.15 8.82 -5.23
CA PRO A 47 2.24 8.60 -4.30
C PRO A 47 3.31 9.68 -4.43
N GLN A 48 3.83 10.12 -3.30
CA GLN A 48 4.95 11.06 -3.28
C GLN A 48 6.17 10.40 -3.93
N PRO A 49 6.91 11.09 -4.82
CA PRO A 49 8.07 10.53 -5.50
C PRO A 49 9.15 10.01 -4.54
N THR A 50 9.30 10.68 -3.40
CA THR A 50 10.28 10.33 -2.37
C THR A 50 9.67 10.50 -0.98
N ILE A 51 9.88 9.53 -0.09
CA ILE A 51 9.59 9.62 1.34
C ILE A 51 10.90 9.40 2.09
N GLN A 52 11.50 10.50 2.53
CA GLN A 52 12.76 10.49 3.27
C GLN A 52 12.57 9.93 4.69
N SER A 53 13.68 9.61 5.34
CA SER A 53 13.73 9.23 6.74
C SER A 53 13.02 10.25 7.63
N THR A 54 12.24 9.77 8.60
CA THR A 54 11.37 10.54 9.50
C THR A 54 10.22 11.30 8.83
N LYS A 55 9.97 11.09 7.53
CA LYS A 55 8.88 11.74 6.79
C LYS A 55 7.70 10.79 6.57
N THR A 56 6.55 11.41 6.30
CA THR A 56 5.30 10.73 6.00
C THR A 56 4.87 11.03 4.57
N GLY A 57 4.62 9.98 3.79
CA GLY A 57 4.00 10.05 2.49
C GLY A 57 2.53 9.63 2.54
N MET A 58 1.74 10.13 1.58
CA MET A 58 0.34 9.77 1.47
C MET A 58 -0.08 9.68 0.00
N CYS A 59 -0.98 8.75 -0.31
CA CYS A 59 -1.65 8.65 -1.61
C CYS A 59 -3.07 8.14 -1.45
N THR A 60 -3.87 8.22 -2.51
CA THR A 60 -5.25 7.72 -2.49
C THR A 60 -5.64 7.15 -3.84
N PHE A 61 -6.23 5.96 -3.78
CA PHE A 61 -6.81 5.25 -4.91
C PHE A 61 -8.32 5.17 -4.74
N THR A 62 -9.07 5.27 -5.82
CA THR A 62 -10.53 5.27 -5.79
C THR A 62 -11.07 4.32 -6.85
N LYS A 63 -12.33 3.91 -6.68
CA LYS A 63 -13.03 3.26 -7.77
C LYS A 63 -13.22 4.22 -8.95
N THR A 64 -13.36 3.67 -10.15
CA THR A 64 -13.81 4.43 -11.32
C THR A 64 -15.25 4.90 -11.09
N GLU A 65 -15.59 6.11 -11.53
CA GLU A 65 -16.95 6.64 -11.42
C GLU A 65 -17.97 5.73 -12.11
N MET A 66 -19.20 5.71 -11.58
CA MET A 66 -20.36 4.99 -12.12
C MET A 66 -20.25 3.45 -12.24
N GLY A 67 -19.07 2.85 -12.05
CA GLY A 67 -18.89 1.39 -12.09
C GLY A 67 -19.35 0.68 -10.81
N LEU A 68 -19.65 -0.62 -10.89
CA LEU A 68 -19.92 -1.48 -9.72
C LEU A 68 -18.66 -2.19 -9.20
N ARG A 69 -17.48 -1.68 -9.55
CA ARG A 69 -16.18 -2.22 -9.10
C ARG A 69 -15.56 -1.38 -7.98
N GLY A 70 -14.69 -2.02 -7.22
CA GLY A 70 -13.96 -1.47 -6.08
C GLY A 70 -12.69 -0.70 -6.44
N ALA A 71 -11.85 -0.45 -5.44
CA ALA A 71 -10.50 0.09 -5.59
C ALA A 71 -9.49 -1.03 -5.25
N VAL A 72 -8.78 -1.52 -6.26
CA VAL A 72 -7.97 -2.74 -6.15
C VAL A 72 -6.68 -2.56 -6.93
N GLY A 73 -5.54 -2.80 -6.28
CA GLY A 73 -4.25 -2.65 -6.92
C GLY A 73 -3.07 -2.99 -6.03
N VAL A 74 -1.89 -2.70 -6.56
CA VAL A 74 -0.62 -2.80 -5.84
C VAL A 74 0.19 -1.52 -6.05
N LEU A 75 0.82 -1.05 -4.99
CA LEU A 75 1.77 0.07 -4.98
C LEU A 75 3.13 -0.46 -4.56
N THR A 76 4.20 -0.05 -5.24
CA THR A 76 5.57 -0.39 -4.87
C THR A 76 6.41 0.86 -4.70
N TYR A 77 7.36 0.81 -3.78
CA TYR A 77 8.43 1.79 -3.62
C TYR A 77 9.78 1.07 -3.60
N GLU A 78 10.80 1.70 -4.17
CA GLU A 78 12.19 1.27 -4.03
C GLU A 78 12.72 1.72 -2.67
N LEU A 79 13.39 0.80 -1.95
CA LEU A 79 14.18 1.07 -0.76
C LEU A 79 15.58 1.46 -1.22
N SER A 80 15.80 2.75 -1.37
CA SER A 80 17.05 3.32 -1.88
C SER A 80 17.91 3.83 -0.73
N ARG A 81 19.17 3.39 -0.68
CA ARG A 81 20.09 3.77 0.40
C ARG A 81 20.35 5.27 0.39
N VAL A 82 20.37 5.89 1.56
CA VAL A 82 20.64 7.32 1.69
C VAL A 82 22.05 7.69 1.23
N GLU A 83 23.02 6.80 1.43
CA GLU A 83 24.43 7.07 1.16
C GLU A 83 24.76 7.19 -0.33
N ASP A 84 24.17 6.35 -1.17
CA ASP A 84 24.52 6.24 -2.59
C ASP A 84 23.33 6.15 -3.55
N GLU A 85 22.12 6.37 -3.03
CA GLU A 85 20.83 6.37 -3.76
C GLU A 85 20.55 5.06 -4.53
N LYS A 86 21.26 3.97 -4.24
CA LYS A 86 21.02 2.69 -4.90
C LYS A 86 19.82 1.98 -4.28
N CYS A 87 18.93 1.53 -5.16
CA CYS A 87 17.84 0.62 -4.81
C CYS A 87 18.42 -0.74 -4.41
N GLU A 88 18.21 -1.12 -3.15
CA GLU A 88 18.59 -2.44 -2.64
C GLU A 88 17.44 -3.44 -2.80
N LYS A 89 16.22 -3.01 -2.45
CA LYS A 89 14.99 -3.80 -2.54
C LYS A 89 13.78 -2.94 -2.87
N GLN A 90 12.63 -3.55 -2.99
CA GLN A 90 11.34 -2.90 -3.19
C GLN A 90 10.34 -3.35 -2.12
N VAL A 91 9.61 -2.40 -1.54
CA VAL A 91 8.43 -2.69 -0.73
C VAL A 91 7.20 -2.66 -1.63
N ALA A 92 6.29 -3.60 -1.44
CA ALA A 92 5.01 -3.65 -2.15
C ALA A 92 3.84 -3.65 -1.15
N ILE A 93 2.77 -2.94 -1.50
CA ILE A 93 1.53 -2.79 -0.74
C ILE A 93 0.40 -3.17 -1.69
N MET A 94 -0.20 -4.33 -1.47
CA MET A 94 -1.43 -4.75 -2.14
C MET A 94 -2.62 -4.28 -1.32
N PHE A 95 -3.64 -3.76 -2.00
CA PHE A 95 -4.91 -3.37 -1.40
C PHE A 95 -6.07 -3.84 -2.27
N SER A 96 -7.10 -4.38 -1.63
CA SER A 96 -8.34 -4.79 -2.28
C SER A 96 -9.53 -4.30 -1.46
N ILE A 97 -10.26 -3.33 -2.01
CA ILE A 97 -11.46 -2.74 -1.40
C ILE A 97 -12.63 -3.06 -2.34
N PRO A 98 -13.32 -4.20 -2.14
CA PRO A 98 -14.38 -4.67 -3.04
C PRO A 98 -15.63 -3.78 -2.99
N PHE A 99 -16.43 -3.82 -4.06
CA PHE A 99 -17.71 -3.11 -4.07
C PHE A 99 -18.76 -3.81 -3.21
N ASP A 100 -18.91 -5.13 -3.34
CA ASP A 100 -19.92 -5.90 -2.60
C ASP A 100 -19.32 -6.54 -1.33
N TYR A 101 -19.71 -6.02 -0.16
CA TYR A 101 -19.29 -6.54 1.14
C TYR A 101 -20.15 -7.70 1.67
N ASN A 102 -21.22 -8.09 0.95
CA ASN A 102 -21.94 -9.32 1.28
C ASN A 102 -21.12 -10.55 0.88
N LEU A 103 -20.27 -10.42 -0.15
CA LEU A 103 -19.46 -11.50 -0.70
C LEU A 103 -17.97 -11.40 -0.31
N TYR A 104 -17.44 -10.19 -0.17
CA TYR A 104 -16.01 -9.96 0.00
C TYR A 104 -15.70 -9.02 1.17
N VAL A 105 -14.44 -9.00 1.61
CA VAL A 105 -13.95 -8.09 2.65
C VAL A 105 -12.71 -7.35 2.18
N ASN A 106 -12.37 -6.26 2.85
CA ASN A 106 -11.12 -5.57 2.60
C ASN A 106 -9.92 -6.46 2.93
N GLU A 107 -8.95 -6.47 2.03
CA GLU A 107 -7.69 -7.18 2.19
C GLU A 107 -6.51 -6.28 1.88
N MET A 108 -5.44 -6.47 2.65
CA MET A 108 -4.15 -5.83 2.43
C MET A 108 -3.05 -6.90 2.49
N ALA A 109 -2.02 -6.73 1.68
CA ALA A 109 -0.76 -7.42 1.89
C ALA A 109 0.42 -6.46 1.77
N VAL A 110 1.48 -6.75 2.52
CA VAL A 110 2.74 -6.01 2.44
C VAL A 110 3.88 -7.00 2.29
N GLY A 111 4.80 -6.70 1.37
CA GLY A 111 5.96 -7.55 1.09
C GLY A 111 7.22 -6.74 0.80
N VAL A 112 8.37 -7.38 0.96
CA VAL A 112 9.68 -6.84 0.57
C VAL A 112 10.30 -7.81 -0.43
N PHE A 113 10.64 -7.30 -1.61
CA PHE A 113 11.09 -8.06 -2.76
C PHE A 113 12.43 -7.52 -3.28
N ASN A 114 13.10 -8.31 -4.10
CA ASN A 114 14.26 -7.83 -4.85
C ASN A 114 13.82 -6.77 -5.87
N ASN A 115 14.77 -5.93 -6.31
CA ASN A 115 14.52 -4.79 -7.18
C ASN A 115 14.07 -5.14 -8.63
N ASP A 116 14.08 -6.43 -8.97
CA ASP A 116 13.59 -6.97 -10.24
C ASP A 116 12.06 -7.19 -10.26
N ARG A 117 11.39 -6.99 -9.13
CA ARG A 117 9.95 -7.26 -9.01
C ARG A 117 9.12 -6.18 -9.69
N VAL A 118 8.56 -6.51 -10.85
CA VAL A 118 7.73 -5.59 -11.62
C VAL A 118 6.39 -5.32 -10.90
N CYS A 119 6.01 -4.06 -10.77
CA CYS A 119 4.70 -3.63 -10.29
C CYS A 119 3.63 -3.85 -11.38
N ASN A 120 2.96 -4.99 -11.35
CA ASN A 120 1.99 -5.41 -12.36
C ASN A 120 0.89 -6.32 -11.79
N GLU A 121 0.02 -6.80 -12.68
CA GLU A 121 -1.06 -7.74 -12.34
C GLU A 121 -0.56 -9.04 -11.72
N LEU A 122 0.59 -9.55 -12.17
CA LEU A 122 1.17 -10.79 -11.64
C LEU A 122 1.60 -10.62 -10.18
N LEU A 123 2.21 -9.50 -9.83
CA LEU A 123 2.54 -9.18 -8.44
C LEU A 123 1.28 -9.07 -7.58
N TYR A 124 0.23 -8.41 -8.09
CA TYR A 124 -1.05 -8.34 -7.38
C TYR A 124 -1.62 -9.74 -7.12
N LYS A 125 -1.74 -10.58 -8.17
CA LYS A 125 -2.26 -11.95 -8.06
C LYS A 125 -1.45 -12.78 -7.08
N GLN A 126 -0.12 -12.72 -7.18
CA GLN A 126 0.77 -13.38 -6.24
C GLN A 126 0.46 -12.95 -4.79
N MET A 127 0.40 -11.65 -4.51
CA MET A 127 0.13 -11.15 -3.15
C MET A 127 -1.29 -11.45 -2.65
N TYR A 128 -2.25 -11.67 -3.56
CA TYR A 128 -3.64 -11.95 -3.23
C TYR A 128 -3.95 -13.45 -3.11
N GLU A 129 -3.29 -14.32 -3.85
CA GLU A 129 -3.63 -15.74 -3.93
C GLU A 129 -2.67 -16.61 -3.11
N ASP A 130 -1.37 -16.30 -3.10
CA ASP A 130 -0.35 -17.11 -2.44
C ASP A 130 -0.37 -16.88 -0.92
N GLN A 131 -0.70 -17.92 -0.15
CA GLN A 131 -0.73 -17.88 1.31
C GLN A 131 0.57 -18.37 1.96
N GLU A 132 1.46 -19.00 1.20
CA GLU A 132 2.65 -19.67 1.73
C GLU A 132 3.94 -18.88 1.46
N ASN A 133 3.86 -17.78 0.71
CA ASN A 133 5.02 -16.93 0.42
C ASN A 133 5.59 -16.27 1.68
N LYS A 134 6.89 -16.46 1.91
CA LYS A 134 7.59 -15.83 3.04
C LYS A 134 7.95 -14.36 2.80
N ASN A 135 7.88 -13.88 1.55
CA ASN A 135 8.31 -12.52 1.20
C ASN A 135 7.24 -11.46 1.51
N PHE A 136 6.00 -11.85 1.79
CA PHE A 136 4.92 -10.94 2.15
C PHE A 136 3.99 -11.54 3.20
N LYS A 137 3.20 -10.68 3.82
CA LYS A 137 2.09 -11.08 4.69
C LYS A 137 0.81 -10.43 4.20
N ARG A 138 -0.26 -11.22 4.18
CA ARG A 138 -1.62 -10.77 3.86
C ARG A 138 -2.51 -10.86 5.10
N THR A 139 -3.43 -9.92 5.24
CA THR A 139 -4.44 -9.91 6.29
C THR A 139 -5.76 -9.35 5.77
N LYS A 140 -6.88 -9.80 6.34
CA LYS A 140 -8.18 -9.16 6.15
C LYS A 140 -8.32 -8.02 7.15
N ALA A 141 -8.96 -6.92 6.74
CA ALA A 141 -9.09 -5.72 7.59
C ALA A 141 -9.83 -5.96 8.93
N LYS A 142 -10.59 -7.05 9.06
CA LYS A 142 -11.32 -7.40 10.29
C LYS A 142 -10.50 -8.22 11.30
N GLU A 143 -9.32 -8.71 10.92
CA GLU A 143 -8.56 -9.67 11.74
C GLU A 143 -7.57 -8.95 12.66
N SER A 144 -6.54 -8.34 12.08
CA SER A 144 -5.52 -7.56 12.79
C SER A 144 -4.58 -6.84 11.81
N GLY A 145 -3.70 -5.99 12.33
CA GLY A 145 -2.58 -5.44 11.56
C GLY A 145 -1.55 -6.52 11.20
N LEU A 146 -0.69 -6.21 10.24
CA LEU A 146 0.45 -7.05 9.86
C LEU A 146 1.75 -6.51 10.46
N ASN A 147 2.66 -7.43 10.75
CA ASN A 147 4.05 -7.15 11.07
C ASN A 147 4.94 -8.09 10.26
N LEU A 148 5.62 -7.56 9.25
CA LEU A 148 6.56 -8.26 8.39
C LEU A 148 7.99 -7.91 8.83
N LYS A 149 8.75 -8.92 9.25
CA LYS A 149 10.19 -8.80 9.48
C LYS A 149 10.91 -9.28 8.23
N ALA A 150 11.33 -8.35 7.38
CA ALA A 150 12.19 -8.67 6.25
C ALA A 150 13.67 -8.63 6.69
N ASP A 151 14.57 -8.91 5.78
CA ASP A 151 16.01 -8.94 6.04
C ASP A 151 16.62 -7.55 6.25
N ILE A 152 16.14 -6.53 5.52
CA ILE A 152 16.69 -5.16 5.59
C ILE A 152 15.81 -4.14 6.30
N VAL A 153 14.50 -4.42 6.43
CA VAL A 153 13.53 -3.52 7.08
C VAL A 153 12.45 -4.32 7.82
N ASN A 154 11.84 -3.69 8.81
CA ASN A 154 10.60 -4.18 9.43
C ASN A 154 9.43 -3.31 9.01
N VAL A 155 8.34 -3.93 8.59
CA VAL A 155 7.14 -3.21 8.14
C VAL A 155 5.94 -3.58 9.01
N ARG A 156 5.24 -2.56 9.49
CA ARG A 156 3.98 -2.72 10.23
C ARG A 156 2.88 -2.01 9.46
N ALA A 157 1.71 -2.63 9.36
CA ALA A 157 0.58 -1.96 8.72
C ALA A 157 -0.77 -2.36 9.32
N THR A 158 -1.72 -1.44 9.28
CA THR A 158 -3.13 -1.68 9.63
C THR A 158 -4.04 -1.16 8.53
N MET A 159 -5.24 -1.73 8.41
CA MET A 159 -6.24 -1.34 7.41
C MET A 159 -7.63 -1.25 8.05
N SER A 160 -8.40 -0.21 7.71
CA SER A 160 -9.80 -0.12 8.12
C SER A 160 -10.73 -0.96 7.22
N SER A 161 -11.82 -1.47 7.80
CA SER A 161 -12.78 -2.36 7.10
C SER A 161 -13.88 -1.63 6.32
N GLY A 162 -13.86 -0.29 6.29
CA GLY A 162 -14.89 0.53 5.65
C GLY A 162 -14.76 0.60 4.12
N GLY A 163 -15.76 1.18 3.45
CA GLY A 163 -15.70 1.47 2.00
C GLY A 163 -14.64 2.51 1.63
N LYS A 164 -14.43 3.49 2.50
CA LYS A 164 -13.33 4.46 2.43
C LYS A 164 -12.20 3.95 3.33
N ALA A 165 -11.44 2.99 2.82
CA ALA A 165 -10.40 2.33 3.57
C ALA A 165 -9.21 3.25 3.80
N LEU A 166 -8.56 3.09 4.95
CA LEU A 166 -7.31 3.74 5.31
C LEU A 166 -6.31 2.65 5.67
N ILE A 167 -5.17 2.65 4.97
CA ILE A 167 -3.99 1.87 5.34
C ILE A 167 -3.01 2.82 6.02
N LYS A 168 -2.54 2.44 7.21
CA LYS A 168 -1.41 3.08 7.88
C LYS A 168 -0.25 2.10 7.89
N MET A 169 0.90 2.52 7.36
CA MET A 169 2.11 1.71 7.30
C MET A 169 3.28 2.45 7.93
N GLU A 170 4.09 1.73 8.70
CA GLU A 170 5.33 2.19 9.29
C GLU A 170 6.48 1.29 8.79
N ILE A 171 7.58 1.90 8.38
CA ILE A 171 8.81 1.20 8.01
C ILE A 171 9.91 1.57 8.98
N TYR A 172 10.61 0.56 9.50
CA TYR A 172 11.72 0.66 10.46
C TYR A 172 12.96 -0.01 9.91
#